data_AF-A0A2M9C008-F1
#
_entry.id   AF-A0A2M9C008-F1
#
_cell.length_a   1.000
_cell.length_b   1.000
_cell.length_c   1.000
_cell.angle_alpha   90.00
_cell.angle_beta   90.00
_cell.angle_gamma   90.00
#
_symmetry.space_group_name_H-M   'P 1'
#
loop_
_entity.id
_entity.type
_entity.pdbx_description
1 polymer ?
#
loop_
_entity_poly.entity_id
_entity_poly.type
_entity_poly.pdbx_seq_one_letter_code
_entity_poly.pdbx_strand_id
1 'polypeptide(L)'
;MSSPAPSPVSARRLRRALVSLLAVAGLAGVLTACAPTVALTAAPAANEPACASVTVALPETVAGQPSRETNAQATGAWGDPAAVLLHCGVAVPGPTTTECLSVNGVDWLADDTDAPSYRYTTYGRDPAVEVVVDSTVVSGTTALIDLQSAVTSIPAERACVGAQDVYTPTDAPEDPNAADDAPPPADTPEPTPAQ
;
A
#
# COMPACT_ATOMS: atom_id res chain seq x y z
N MET A 1 75.51 -35.38 -13.88
CA MET A 1 74.26 -35.03 -13.18
C MET A 1 74.53 -33.86 -12.25
N SER A 2 73.98 -32.69 -12.54
CA SER A 2 73.78 -31.62 -11.55
C SER A 2 72.86 -30.57 -12.17
N SER A 3 71.57 -30.63 -11.81
CA SER A 3 70.63 -29.54 -12.07
C SER A 3 70.78 -28.48 -10.97
N PRO A 4 70.74 -27.18 -11.31
CA PRO A 4 70.74 -26.13 -10.31
C PRO A 4 69.38 -26.05 -9.59
N ALA A 5 69.42 -25.88 -8.27
CA ALA A 5 68.23 -25.69 -7.45
C ALA A 5 67.64 -24.27 -7.64
N PRO A 6 66.31 -24.10 -7.66
CA PRO A 6 65.68 -22.79 -7.86
C PRO A 6 65.80 -21.88 -6.63
N SER A 7 66.15 -20.62 -6.87
CA SER A 7 66.45 -19.61 -5.85
C SER A 7 65.22 -19.11 -5.06
N PRO A 8 65.35 -18.87 -3.73
CA PRO A 8 64.23 -18.58 -2.81
C PRO A 8 63.59 -17.18 -2.97
N VAL A 9 64.16 -16.30 -3.80
CA VAL A 9 63.71 -14.92 -3.98
C VAL A 9 62.42 -14.83 -4.83
N SER A 10 62.22 -15.78 -5.75
CA SER A 10 61.05 -15.81 -6.66
C SER A 10 59.74 -16.09 -5.91
N ALA A 11 59.80 -17.00 -4.93
CA ALA A 11 58.63 -17.41 -4.14
C ALA A 11 58.04 -16.30 -3.26
N ARG A 12 58.86 -15.34 -2.78
CA ARG A 12 58.38 -14.22 -1.95
C ARG A 12 57.68 -13.13 -2.76
N ARG A 13 58.08 -12.91 -4.02
CA ARG A 13 57.43 -11.94 -4.92
C ARG A 13 56.06 -12.43 -5.40
N LEU A 14 55.94 -13.72 -5.73
CA LEU A 14 54.65 -14.32 -6.09
C LEU A 14 53.63 -14.27 -4.94
N ARG A 15 54.06 -14.53 -3.69
CA ARG A 15 53.17 -14.47 -2.52
C ARG A 15 52.63 -13.06 -2.26
N ARG A 16 53.45 -12.02 -2.44
CA ARG A 16 53.00 -10.62 -2.28
C ARG A 16 52.00 -10.22 -3.36
N ALA A 17 52.24 -10.62 -4.61
CA ALA A 17 51.33 -10.32 -5.74
C ALA A 17 49.95 -10.99 -5.58
N LEU A 18 49.92 -12.23 -5.09
CA LEU A 18 48.68 -12.97 -4.81
C LEU A 18 47.84 -12.33 -3.69
N VAL A 19 48.48 -11.84 -2.63
CA VAL A 19 47.79 -11.16 -1.51
C VAL A 19 47.18 -9.83 -1.95
N SER A 20 47.87 -9.06 -2.79
CA SER A 20 47.32 -7.80 -3.31
C SER A 20 46.20 -8.00 -4.33
N LEU A 21 46.21 -9.09 -5.11
CA LEU A 21 45.11 -9.40 -6.04
C LEU A 21 43.83 -9.82 -5.29
N LEU A 22 43.96 -10.58 -4.21
CA LEU A 22 42.84 -10.98 -3.34
C LEU A 22 42.24 -9.78 -2.57
N ALA A 23 43.07 -8.81 -2.17
CA ALA A 23 42.59 -7.60 -1.49
C ALA A 23 41.76 -6.69 -2.43
N VAL A 24 42.14 -6.58 -3.71
CA VAL A 24 41.38 -5.80 -4.71
C VAL A 24 40.09 -6.51 -5.12
N ALA A 25 40.11 -7.85 -5.26
CA ALA A 25 38.90 -8.62 -5.52
C ALA A 25 37.90 -8.59 -4.35
N GLY A 26 38.40 -8.58 -3.10
CA GLY A 26 37.57 -8.41 -1.90
C GLY A 26 36.90 -7.03 -1.81
N LEU A 27 37.56 -5.97 -2.31
CA LEU A 27 37.01 -4.62 -2.28
C LEU A 27 35.93 -4.37 -3.36
N ALA A 28 35.95 -5.14 -4.45
CA ALA A 28 34.94 -5.05 -5.51
C ALA A 28 33.62 -5.77 -5.17
N GLY A 29 33.62 -6.69 -4.18
CA GLY A 29 32.46 -7.53 -3.84
C GLY A 29 31.46 -6.92 -2.86
N VAL A 30 31.68 -5.70 -2.36
CA VAL A 30 30.84 -5.08 -1.29
C VAL A 30 30.00 -3.90 -1.81
N LEU A 31 29.86 -3.74 -3.12
CA LEU A 31 28.84 -2.84 -3.68
C LEU A 31 27.48 -3.54 -3.56
N THR A 32 26.91 -3.54 -2.35
CA THR A 32 25.49 -3.80 -2.16
C THR A 32 24.74 -2.77 -2.99
N ALA A 33 24.11 -3.21 -4.08
CA ALA A 33 23.29 -2.36 -4.93
C ALA A 33 22.09 -1.88 -4.09
N CYS A 34 22.11 -0.63 -3.63
CA CYS A 34 20.93 -0.01 -3.07
C CYS A 34 19.86 0.00 -4.16
N ALA A 35 18.65 -0.49 -3.86
CA ALA A 35 17.53 -0.34 -4.78
C ALA A 35 17.31 1.14 -5.06
N PRO A 36 17.05 1.54 -6.33
CA PRO A 36 16.91 2.96 -6.66
C PRO A 36 15.69 3.54 -5.95
N THR A 37 15.86 4.72 -5.34
CA THR A 37 14.78 5.50 -4.71
C THR A 37 13.74 5.88 -5.76
N VAL A 38 12.46 5.73 -5.43
CA VAL A 38 11.35 6.15 -6.29
C VAL A 38 11.20 7.67 -6.19
N ALA A 39 11.31 8.36 -7.33
CA ALA A 39 11.16 9.79 -7.39
C ALA A 39 9.67 10.17 -7.40
N LEU A 40 9.22 10.88 -6.36
CA LEU A 40 7.86 11.38 -6.21
C LEU A 40 7.86 12.87 -5.87
N THR A 41 6.68 13.49 -5.86
CA THR A 41 6.48 14.87 -5.44
C THR A 41 5.58 14.89 -4.21
N ALA A 42 5.94 15.66 -3.19
CA ALA A 42 5.11 15.81 -2.01
C ALA A 42 3.78 16.50 -2.38
N ALA A 43 2.68 16.01 -1.82
CA ALA A 43 1.39 16.65 -1.99
C ALA A 43 1.32 17.99 -1.22
N PRO A 44 0.41 18.92 -1.58
CA PRO A 44 0.36 20.26 -1.00
C PRO A 44 0.25 20.30 0.53
N ALA A 45 -0.45 19.34 1.13
CA ALA A 45 -0.65 19.21 2.58
C ALA A 45 0.16 18.05 3.19
N ALA A 46 1.22 17.58 2.54
CA ALA A 46 2.04 16.44 3.00
C ALA A 46 2.68 16.66 4.39
N ASN A 47 2.83 17.91 4.82
CA ASN A 47 3.40 18.28 6.12
C ASN A 47 2.36 18.33 7.27
N GLU A 48 1.09 18.00 7.02
CA GLU A 48 0.08 17.91 8.06
C GLU A 48 0.41 16.78 9.06
N PRO A 49 0.23 16.97 10.38
CA PRO A 49 0.55 15.96 11.40
C PRO A 49 -0.17 14.62 11.19
N ALA A 50 -1.37 14.66 10.62
CA ALA A 50 -2.13 13.46 10.26
C ALA A 50 -1.37 12.57 9.25
N CYS A 51 -0.69 13.17 8.27
CA CYS A 51 0.12 12.43 7.31
C CYS A 51 1.37 11.79 7.92
N ALA A 52 1.90 12.33 9.01
CA ALA A 52 2.95 11.66 9.77
C ALA A 52 2.43 10.33 10.37
N SER A 53 1.20 10.33 10.89
CA SER A 53 0.56 9.12 11.45
C SER A 53 0.32 8.04 10.38
N VAL A 54 -0.09 8.45 9.18
CA VAL A 54 -0.17 7.53 8.02
C VAL A 54 1.20 6.95 7.69
N THR A 55 2.22 7.81 7.57
CA THR A 55 3.56 7.41 7.11
C THR A 55 4.23 6.41 8.06
N VAL A 56 4.14 6.63 9.39
CA VAL A 56 4.74 5.72 10.37
C VAL A 56 4.02 4.37 10.48
N ALA A 57 2.79 4.29 9.98
CA ALA A 57 1.97 3.08 9.97
C ALA A 57 2.01 2.34 8.63
N LEU A 58 2.75 2.83 7.63
CA LEU A 58 2.84 2.18 6.33
C LEU A 58 3.46 0.78 6.46
N PRO A 59 2.87 -0.24 5.81
CA PRO A 59 3.38 -1.60 5.89
C PRO A 59 4.60 -1.80 4.98
N GLU A 60 5.44 -2.76 5.37
CA GLU A 60 6.60 -3.19 4.57
C GLU A 60 6.20 -3.86 3.25
N THR A 61 4.96 -4.33 3.14
CA THR A 61 4.44 -4.95 1.92
C THR A 61 3.01 -4.51 1.63
N VAL A 62 2.69 -4.28 0.36
CA VAL A 62 1.33 -3.98 -0.12
C VAL A 62 1.06 -4.84 -1.34
N ALA A 63 -0.04 -5.60 -1.34
CA ALA A 63 -0.39 -6.56 -2.37
C ALA A 63 0.76 -7.51 -2.75
N GLY A 64 1.54 -7.94 -1.74
CA GLY A 64 2.72 -8.79 -1.88
C GLY A 64 3.96 -8.08 -2.47
N GLN A 65 3.89 -6.79 -2.77
CA GLN A 65 5.00 -5.99 -3.27
C GLN A 65 5.81 -5.40 -2.10
N PRO A 66 7.15 -5.50 -2.10
CA PRO A 66 7.99 -4.94 -1.06
C PRO A 66 8.03 -3.41 -1.13
N SER A 67 8.14 -2.76 0.02
CA SER A 67 8.30 -1.32 0.18
C SER A 67 9.57 -0.80 -0.52
N ARG A 68 9.53 0.46 -0.94
CA ARG A 68 10.64 1.17 -1.54
C ARG A 68 10.80 2.55 -0.94
N GLU A 69 12.06 2.94 -0.84
CA GLU A 69 12.43 4.31 -0.47
C GLU A 69 11.87 5.30 -1.49
N THR A 70 11.26 6.37 -0.99
CA THR A 70 10.81 7.52 -1.77
C THR A 70 11.61 8.76 -1.36
N ASN A 71 11.63 9.79 -2.21
CA ASN A 71 12.36 11.04 -1.93
C ASN A 71 11.45 12.23 -1.57
N ALA A 72 10.17 11.98 -1.30
CA ALA A 72 9.17 13.00 -1.01
C ALA A 72 8.45 12.73 0.33
N GLN A 73 8.08 13.80 1.02
CA GLN A 73 7.36 13.71 2.30
C GLN A 73 5.98 13.07 2.13
N ALA A 74 5.57 12.28 3.13
CA ALA A 74 4.26 11.63 3.18
C ALA A 74 3.91 10.83 1.92
N THR A 75 4.90 10.12 1.39
CA THR A 75 4.75 9.24 0.24
C THR A 75 5.17 7.81 0.57
N GLY A 76 4.62 6.85 -0.16
CA GLY A 76 5.02 5.44 -0.11
C GLY A 76 5.06 4.85 -1.51
N ALA A 77 5.88 3.82 -1.71
CA ALA A 77 5.96 3.09 -2.98
C ALA A 77 6.24 1.61 -2.72
N TRP A 78 5.66 0.73 -3.54
CA TRP A 78 5.87 -0.72 -3.44
C TRP A 78 6.05 -1.35 -4.84
N GLY A 79 6.98 -2.30 -4.94
CA GLY A 79 7.27 -3.09 -6.16
C GLY A 79 8.43 -2.57 -7.02
N ASP A 80 9.03 -3.43 -7.86
CA ASP A 80 10.10 -3.05 -8.79
C ASP A 80 9.88 -3.57 -10.22
N PRO A 81 9.42 -2.72 -11.17
CA PRO A 81 9.04 -1.30 -11.03
C PRO A 81 7.88 -1.06 -10.04
N ALA A 82 7.76 0.16 -9.52
CA ALA A 82 6.71 0.48 -8.54
C ALA A 82 5.32 0.28 -9.14
N ALA A 83 4.51 -0.55 -8.48
CA ALA A 83 3.15 -0.90 -8.87
C ALA A 83 2.09 -0.25 -7.99
N VAL A 84 2.48 0.20 -6.80
CA VAL A 84 1.62 0.96 -5.88
C VAL A 84 2.38 2.20 -5.42
N LEU A 85 1.75 3.36 -5.52
CA LEU A 85 2.25 4.64 -5.02
C LEU A 85 1.22 5.23 -4.07
N LEU A 86 1.67 5.89 -3.00
CA LEU A 86 0.82 6.59 -2.04
C LEU A 86 1.29 8.03 -1.87
N HIS A 87 0.33 8.96 -1.83
CA HIS A 87 0.54 10.36 -1.45
C HIS A 87 -0.49 10.73 -0.37
N CYS A 88 -0.05 11.15 0.80
CA CYS A 88 -0.93 11.78 1.79
C CYS A 88 -0.83 13.31 1.70
N GLY A 89 -1.95 14.00 1.86
CA GLY A 89 -2.01 15.46 1.78
C GLY A 89 -2.41 15.98 0.40
N VAL A 90 -3.10 15.16 -0.41
CA VAL A 90 -3.70 15.62 -1.67
C VAL A 90 -4.94 16.48 -1.38
N ALA A 91 -5.47 17.14 -2.41
CA ALA A 91 -6.67 17.95 -2.27
C ALA A 91 -7.86 17.10 -1.78
N VAL A 92 -8.53 17.57 -0.73
CA VAL A 92 -9.71 16.89 -0.18
C VAL A 92 -10.86 16.94 -1.17
N PRO A 93 -11.40 15.80 -1.62
CA PRO A 93 -12.51 15.80 -2.57
C PRO A 93 -13.79 16.41 -1.95
N GLY A 94 -14.43 17.29 -2.73
CA GLY A 94 -15.80 17.72 -2.50
C GLY A 94 -16.82 16.66 -2.97
N PRO A 95 -18.12 16.97 -2.89
CA PRO A 95 -19.16 16.11 -3.47
C PRO A 95 -18.90 15.85 -4.96
N THR A 96 -19.00 14.59 -5.37
CA THR A 96 -18.68 14.15 -6.74
C THR A 96 -19.58 13.00 -7.17
N THR A 97 -19.64 12.75 -8.48
CA THR A 97 -20.26 11.56 -9.09
C THR A 97 -19.24 10.48 -9.46
N THR A 98 -17.96 10.71 -9.16
CA THR A 98 -16.90 9.68 -9.29
C THR A 98 -17.31 8.42 -8.52
N GLU A 99 -16.98 7.25 -9.05
CA GLU A 99 -17.29 5.98 -8.40
C GLU A 99 -16.70 5.95 -6.99
N CYS A 100 -17.56 5.74 -6.00
CA CYS A 100 -17.20 5.72 -4.58
C CYS A 100 -17.34 4.30 -4.06
N LEU A 101 -16.23 3.70 -3.64
CA LEU A 101 -16.15 2.34 -3.12
C LEU A 101 -15.72 2.34 -1.66
N SER A 102 -16.43 1.56 -0.83
CA SER A 102 -16.08 1.34 0.57
C SER A 102 -15.26 0.07 0.71
N VAL A 103 -14.03 0.19 1.21
CA VAL A 103 -13.13 -0.94 1.48
C VAL A 103 -12.70 -0.87 2.94
N ASN A 104 -13.17 -1.85 3.74
CA ASN A 104 -12.82 -1.97 5.16
C ASN A 104 -13.00 -0.66 5.98
N GLY A 105 -14.10 0.07 5.72
CA GLY A 105 -14.43 1.30 6.43
C GLY A 105 -13.67 2.55 5.95
N VAL A 106 -12.93 2.45 4.85
CA VAL A 106 -12.37 3.59 4.13
C VAL A 106 -13.09 3.73 2.80
N ASP A 107 -13.62 4.93 2.57
CA ASP A 107 -14.28 5.27 1.32
C ASP A 107 -13.26 5.86 0.35
N TRP A 108 -13.29 5.39 -0.89
CA TRP A 108 -12.35 5.75 -1.94
C TRP A 108 -13.10 6.17 -3.19
N LEU A 109 -12.68 7.27 -3.79
CA LEU A 109 -13.07 7.66 -5.14
C LEU A 109 -12.12 6.96 -6.12
N ALA A 110 -12.65 6.08 -6.97
CA ALA A 110 -11.90 5.46 -8.06
C ALA A 110 -11.95 6.33 -9.32
N ASP A 111 -10.77 6.70 -9.80
CA ASP A 111 -10.56 7.33 -11.11
C ASP A 111 -9.79 6.37 -12.01
N ASP A 112 -10.43 6.01 -13.13
CA ASP A 112 -9.92 5.08 -14.13
C ASP A 112 -9.44 5.77 -15.41
N THR A 113 -9.38 7.11 -15.43
CA THR A 113 -9.01 7.90 -16.61
C THR A 113 -7.64 7.51 -17.18
N ASP A 114 -6.70 7.10 -16.32
CA ASP A 114 -5.34 6.70 -16.69
C ASP A 114 -5.14 5.17 -16.74
N ALA A 115 -6.21 4.37 -16.87
CA ALA A 115 -6.13 2.91 -16.91
C ALA A 115 -5.07 2.41 -17.91
N PRO A 116 -4.22 1.43 -17.54
CA PRO A 116 -4.33 0.55 -16.37
C PRO A 116 -3.77 1.11 -15.05
N SER A 117 -3.39 2.39 -15.00
CA SER A 117 -3.00 3.07 -13.76
C SER A 117 -4.23 3.69 -13.10
N TYR A 118 -4.81 3.00 -12.12
CA TYR A 118 -5.98 3.47 -11.38
C TYR A 118 -5.57 4.35 -10.21
N ARG A 119 -6.35 5.40 -9.95
CA ARG A 119 -6.14 6.31 -8.83
C ARG A 119 -7.31 6.21 -7.85
N TYR A 120 -6.99 6.00 -6.59
CA TYR A 120 -7.95 5.92 -5.50
C TYR A 120 -7.67 7.04 -4.51
N THR A 121 -8.64 7.93 -4.30
CA THR A 121 -8.50 9.04 -3.34
C THR A 121 -9.51 8.89 -2.22
N THR A 122 -9.07 8.96 -0.95
CA THR A 122 -9.99 8.83 0.19
C THR A 122 -11.07 9.90 0.15
N TYR A 123 -12.32 9.50 0.32
CA TYR A 123 -13.44 10.41 0.49
C TYR A 123 -13.73 10.66 1.97
N GLY A 124 -14.06 11.93 2.28
CA GLY A 124 -14.47 12.31 3.64
C GLY A 124 -13.38 12.28 4.70
N ARG A 125 -12.10 12.29 4.32
CA ARG A 125 -10.97 12.42 5.26
C ARG A 125 -10.16 13.67 4.91
N ASP A 126 -9.66 14.36 5.92
CA ASP A 126 -8.81 15.56 5.78
C ASP A 126 -7.56 15.42 6.67
N PRO A 127 -6.35 15.36 6.10
CA PRO A 127 -6.03 15.38 4.67
C PRO A 127 -6.49 14.12 3.93
N ALA A 128 -6.69 14.24 2.62
CA ALA A 128 -6.97 13.09 1.77
C ALA A 128 -5.68 12.32 1.42
N VAL A 129 -5.81 11.01 1.28
CA VAL A 129 -4.77 10.09 0.82
C VAL A 129 -5.12 9.61 -0.59
N GLU A 130 -4.15 9.66 -1.49
CA GLU A 130 -4.22 9.09 -2.83
C GLU A 130 -3.36 7.82 -2.90
N VAL A 131 -3.88 6.79 -3.55
CA VAL A 131 -3.17 5.56 -3.90
C VAL A 131 -3.30 5.34 -5.40
N VAL A 132 -2.17 5.26 -6.10
CA VAL A 132 -2.10 4.93 -7.53
C VAL A 132 -1.63 3.50 -7.69
N VAL A 133 -2.35 2.70 -8.49
CA VAL A 133 -2.12 1.27 -8.65
C VAL A 133 -2.06 0.89 -10.13
N ASP A 134 -0.99 0.19 -10.52
CA ASP A 134 -0.92 -0.51 -11.81
C ASP A 134 -1.69 -1.84 -11.71
N SER A 135 -2.89 -1.85 -12.31
CA SER A 135 -3.79 -3.00 -12.26
C SER A 135 -3.29 -4.20 -13.08
N THR A 136 -2.25 -4.03 -13.90
CA THR A 136 -1.63 -5.14 -14.63
C THR A 136 -0.69 -5.97 -13.74
N VAL A 137 -0.30 -5.43 -12.58
CA VAL A 137 0.65 -6.06 -11.65
C VAL A 137 -0.03 -6.51 -10.36
N VAL A 138 -0.90 -5.68 -9.78
CA VAL A 138 -1.58 -5.97 -8.51
C VAL A 138 -3.06 -5.57 -8.52
N SER A 139 -3.85 -6.14 -7.61
CA SER A 139 -5.24 -5.73 -7.40
C SER A 139 -5.31 -4.43 -6.60
N GLY A 140 -6.05 -3.44 -7.11
CA GLY A 140 -6.36 -2.21 -6.39
C GLY A 140 -7.00 -2.49 -5.03
N THR A 141 -8.03 -3.34 -4.98
CA THR A 141 -8.70 -3.70 -3.72
C THR A 141 -7.74 -4.31 -2.70
N THR A 142 -6.85 -5.22 -3.11
CA THR A 142 -5.84 -5.79 -2.20
C THR A 142 -4.91 -4.71 -1.67
N ALA A 143 -4.43 -3.81 -2.53
CA ALA A 143 -3.58 -2.71 -2.10
C ALA A 143 -4.29 -1.79 -1.08
N LEU A 144 -5.56 -1.46 -1.32
CA LEU A 144 -6.36 -0.64 -0.41
C LEU A 144 -6.63 -1.33 0.94
N ILE A 145 -6.82 -2.65 0.94
CA ILE A 145 -6.98 -3.44 2.18
C ILE A 145 -5.70 -3.37 3.02
N ASP A 146 -4.53 -3.59 2.41
CA ASP A 146 -3.24 -3.60 3.13
C ASP A 146 -2.88 -2.22 3.70
N LEU A 147 -3.33 -1.14 3.06
CA LEU A 147 -3.10 0.25 3.48
C LEU A 147 -4.13 0.76 4.50
N GLN A 148 -5.19 -0.01 4.78
CA GLN A 148 -6.33 0.45 5.58
C GLN A 148 -5.92 0.87 7.01
N SER A 149 -5.03 0.12 7.67
CA SER A 149 -4.59 0.43 9.03
C SER A 149 -3.87 1.77 9.13
N ALA A 150 -3.10 2.14 8.10
CA ALA A 150 -2.41 3.43 8.03
C ALA A 150 -3.41 4.57 7.78
N VAL A 151 -4.31 4.39 6.81
CA VAL A 151 -5.25 5.43 6.35
C VAL A 151 -6.32 5.75 7.40
N THR A 152 -6.77 4.76 8.16
CA THR A 152 -7.78 4.94 9.21
C THR A 152 -7.32 5.79 10.41
N SER A 153 -6.02 6.11 10.50
CA SER A 153 -5.51 7.08 11.48
C SER A 153 -6.05 8.49 11.29
N ILE A 154 -6.46 8.85 10.06
CA ILE A 154 -7.17 10.09 9.76
C ILE A 154 -8.65 9.78 9.90
N PRO A 155 -9.44 10.41 10.79
CA PRO A 155 -10.86 10.08 10.96
C PRO A 155 -11.71 10.40 9.73
N ALA A 156 -12.83 9.69 9.58
CA ALA A 156 -13.82 9.97 8.52
C ALA A 156 -14.86 10.98 9.02
N GLU A 157 -15.10 12.01 8.21
CA GLU A 157 -16.07 13.08 8.40
C GLU A 157 -17.28 12.96 7.46
N ARG A 158 -17.09 12.31 6.31
CA ARG A 158 -18.11 12.02 5.29
C ARG A 158 -17.94 10.59 4.79
N ALA A 159 -18.99 10.05 4.19
CA ALA A 159 -19.00 8.70 3.65
C ALA A 159 -19.62 8.65 2.25
N CYS A 160 -19.31 7.59 1.49
CA CYS A 160 -20.03 7.28 0.26
C CYS A 160 -21.53 7.13 0.56
N VAL A 161 -22.38 7.58 -0.35
CA VAL A 161 -23.83 7.37 -0.29
C VAL A 161 -24.30 6.63 -1.53
N GLY A 162 -25.08 5.58 -1.35
CA GLY A 162 -25.74 4.84 -2.42
C GLY A 162 -27.23 5.14 -2.51
N ALA A 163 -27.90 4.53 -3.51
CA ALA A 163 -29.33 4.75 -3.73
C ALA A 163 -30.19 4.33 -2.53
N GLN A 164 -29.77 3.30 -1.80
CA GLN A 164 -30.43 2.83 -0.58
C GLN A 164 -30.32 3.83 0.59
N ASP A 165 -29.27 4.66 0.64
CA ASP A 165 -29.04 5.59 1.76
C ASP A 165 -29.88 6.87 1.62
N VAL A 166 -30.42 7.12 0.42
CA VAL A 166 -31.36 8.21 0.15
C VAL A 166 -32.77 7.84 0.60
N TYR A 167 -33.11 6.55 0.64
CA TYR A 167 -34.39 6.06 1.12
C TYR A 167 -34.28 5.58 2.56
N THR A 168 -34.25 6.52 3.51
CA THR A 168 -34.44 6.17 4.92
C THR A 168 -35.90 5.78 5.16
N PRO A 169 -36.21 4.58 5.69
CA PRO A 169 -37.58 4.14 5.99
C PRO A 169 -38.36 5.08 6.93
N THR A 170 -37.67 6.02 7.59
CA THR A 170 -38.28 7.06 8.42
C THR A 170 -39.24 7.98 7.65
N ASP A 171 -39.12 8.08 6.32
CA ASP A 171 -40.05 8.82 5.46
C ASP A 171 -41.12 7.94 4.80
N ALA A 172 -41.14 6.63 5.09
CA ALA A 172 -42.23 5.78 4.64
C ALA A 172 -43.52 6.16 5.40
N PRO A 173 -44.63 6.48 4.72
CA PRO A 173 -45.92 6.58 5.40
C PRO A 173 -46.16 5.27 6.16
N GLU A 174 -46.49 5.34 7.45
CA GLU A 174 -46.87 4.16 8.25
C GLU A 174 -47.88 3.33 7.44
N ASP A 175 -47.45 2.19 6.92
CA ASP A 175 -48.34 1.25 6.26
C ASP A 175 -49.15 0.55 7.36
N PRO A 176 -50.47 0.80 7.46
CA PRO A 176 -51.28 0.19 8.50
C PRO A 176 -51.37 -1.35 8.39
N ASN A 177 -50.85 -1.96 7.31
CA ASN A 177 -50.88 -3.40 7.08
C ASN A 177 -49.51 -4.09 7.17
N ALA A 178 -48.44 -3.38 7.55
CA ALA A 178 -47.08 -3.96 7.64
C ALA A 178 -46.96 -5.16 8.62
N ALA A 179 -47.93 -5.33 9.52
CA ALA A 179 -47.99 -6.46 10.44
C ALA A 179 -48.43 -7.78 9.78
N ASP A 180 -49.11 -7.72 8.64
CA ASP A 180 -49.69 -8.91 7.99
C ASP A 180 -48.68 -9.63 7.05
N ASP A 181 -47.57 -8.99 6.71
CA ASP A 181 -46.51 -9.52 5.83
C ASP A 181 -45.27 -10.04 6.59
N ALA A 182 -45.31 -10.09 7.92
CA ALA A 182 -44.20 -10.61 8.71
C ALA A 182 -43.99 -12.11 8.42
N PRO A 183 -42.76 -12.56 8.06
CA PRO A 183 -42.49 -13.98 7.93
C PRO A 183 -42.73 -14.67 9.29
N PRO A 184 -43.28 -15.91 9.31
CA PRO A 184 -43.46 -16.64 10.55
C PRO A 184 -42.12 -16.79 11.28
N PRO A 185 -42.09 -16.73 12.62
CA PRO A 185 -40.85 -16.87 13.37
C PRO A 185 -40.16 -18.18 12.99
N ALA A 186 -38.87 -18.10 12.69
CA ALA A 186 -38.06 -19.28 12.39
C ALA A 186 -38.15 -20.27 13.58
N ASP A 187 -38.48 -21.52 13.26
CA ASP A 187 -38.51 -22.61 14.24
C ASP A 187 -37.18 -22.66 15.00
N THR A 188 -37.28 -22.68 16.32
CA THR A 188 -36.12 -22.79 17.23
C THR A 188 -35.42 -24.12 16.97
N PRO A 189 -34.09 -24.16 16.75
CA PRO A 189 -33.40 -25.43 16.57
C PRO A 189 -33.48 -26.28 17.85
N GLU A 190 -34.01 -27.49 17.70
CA GLU A 190 -34.07 -28.53 18.73
C GLU A 190 -32.65 -28.85 19.25
N PRO A 191 -32.43 -29.02 20.57
CA PRO A 191 -31.10 -29.29 21.09
C PRO A 191 -30.61 -30.69 20.71
N THR A 192 -29.46 -30.75 20.04
CA THR A 192 -28.71 -31.98 19.73
C THR A 192 -28.44 -32.80 20.99
N PRO A 193 -28.81 -34.09 21.07
CA PRO A 193 -28.44 -34.95 22.18
C PRO A 193 -26.93 -35.19 22.20
N ALA A 194 -26.30 -34.96 23.35
CA ALA A 194 -24.91 -35.32 23.59
C ALA A 194 -24.74 -36.85 23.54
N GLN A 195 -23.77 -37.30 22.74
CA GLN A 195 -23.11 -38.61 22.88
C GLN A 195 -21.61 -38.38 23.04
#